data_AF-A0A933JT98-F1
#
_entry.id   AF-A0A933JT98-F1
#
_cell.length_a   1.000
_cell.length_b   1.000
_cell.length_c   1.000
_cell.angle_alpha   90.00
_cell.angle_beta   90.00
_cell.angle_gamma   90.00
#
_symmetry.space_group_name_H-M   'P 1'
#
loop_
_entity.id
_entity.type
_entity.pdbx_description
1 polymer ?
#
loop_
_entity_poly.entity_id
_entity_poly.type
_entity_poly.pdbx_seq_one_letter_code
_entity_poly.pdbx_strand_id
1 'polypeptide(L)'
;MTSGALSVRTLLVALLVEGCVGEEPLAHDGSSEVDLDAGIVDSPTPLDRDAEYDSGFEADARGADASGPIDSAPMDGSELDSGPSDRGPGPLSEALPSGGIRIRGMSTPLTRDATTASDFDEDGLTDSFEAELLEALRPVLVIAPMDPALTDGSAIQLVGRVFAASSDPLVVRALVMIGWREDYGSCGLTAHHGDSERFAVELTASAAKDLEITRIYTAAHEGTVTDRGRLFEGPGLAETVVGSDPSSGTVRLWLFPSERKHATYASVALCEGAFVLPCLRETCADESTGVLVVPPVTNAGEDTHRQLDALDALGFPGETAWGTADFCGGLGGSGCASPVRDKLMSDPFEP
;
A
#
# COMPACT_ATOMS: atom_id res chain seq x y z
N MET A 1 -56.17 0.34 -32.12
CA MET A 1 -56.73 0.48 -30.76
C MET A 1 -55.78 -0.22 -29.80
N THR A 2 -55.25 0.53 -28.81
CA THR A 2 -54.48 0.15 -27.58
C THR A 2 -53.28 -0.81 -27.75
N SER A 3 -52.01 -0.40 -27.73
CA SER A 3 -51.19 0.41 -26.79
C SER A 3 -50.93 -0.25 -25.42
N GLY A 4 -49.65 -0.31 -25.03
CA GLY A 4 -49.21 -0.63 -23.67
C GLY A 4 -47.74 -1.07 -23.52
N ALA A 5 -46.78 -0.18 -23.79
CA ALA A 5 -45.37 -0.36 -23.39
C ALA A 5 -45.15 0.32 -22.02
N LEU A 6 -44.62 -0.42 -21.03
CA LEU A 6 -44.19 0.13 -19.74
C LEU A 6 -42.81 0.80 -19.89
N SER A 7 -42.74 2.06 -19.47
CA SER A 7 -41.54 2.89 -19.36
C SER A 7 -41.08 2.91 -17.90
N VAL A 8 -39.82 2.58 -17.66
CA VAL A 8 -39.15 2.64 -16.36
C VAL A 8 -38.69 4.08 -16.12
N ARG A 9 -39.20 4.72 -15.06
CA ARG A 9 -38.70 6.01 -14.56
C ARG A 9 -38.08 5.82 -13.17
N THR A 10 -36.81 6.21 -13.10
CA THR A 10 -36.16 7.05 -12.08
C THR A 10 -36.74 7.01 -10.66
N LEU A 11 -35.96 6.50 -9.70
CA LEU A 11 -36.14 6.76 -8.27
C LEU A 11 -35.06 7.74 -7.79
N LEU A 12 -35.50 8.93 -7.39
CA LEU A 12 -34.72 9.96 -6.71
C LEU A 12 -34.96 9.78 -5.20
N VAL A 13 -33.92 9.53 -4.41
CA VAL A 13 -34.03 9.46 -2.94
C VAL A 13 -33.70 10.84 -2.37
N ALA A 14 -34.70 11.51 -1.81
CA ALA A 14 -34.54 12.67 -0.95
C ALA A 14 -34.65 12.20 0.51
N LEU A 15 -33.60 12.41 1.30
CA LEU A 15 -33.61 12.19 2.75
C LEU A 15 -34.05 13.49 3.42
N LEU A 16 -35.26 13.45 3.99
CA LEU A 16 -35.80 14.45 4.91
C LEU A 16 -35.21 14.23 6.30
N VAL A 17 -34.68 15.31 6.87
CA VAL A 17 -34.28 15.43 8.27
C VAL A 17 -35.49 15.94 9.05
N GLU A 18 -36.05 15.09 9.90
CA GLU A 18 -36.91 15.44 11.05
C GLU A 18 -36.33 14.62 12.22
N GLY A 19 -35.92 15.16 13.36
CA GLY A 19 -36.57 16.19 14.15
C GLY A 19 -37.30 15.53 15.34
N CYS A 20 -36.56 15.04 16.35
CA CYS A 20 -37.14 14.61 17.62
C CYS A 20 -36.45 15.32 18.79
N VAL A 21 -37.16 16.33 19.32
CA VAL A 21 -37.00 16.92 20.64
C VAL A 21 -37.87 16.12 21.61
N GLY A 22 -37.35 15.81 22.80
CA GLY A 22 -38.11 15.21 23.88
C GLY A 22 -37.28 15.03 25.13
N GLU A 23 -37.34 16.01 26.03
CA GLU A 23 -36.82 15.99 27.40
C GLU A 23 -37.69 15.09 28.31
N GLU A 24 -37.09 14.37 29.27
CA GLU A 24 -37.28 14.57 30.73
C GLU A 24 -36.40 13.59 31.56
N PRO A 25 -36.06 13.95 32.82
CA PRO A 25 -34.97 13.33 33.57
C PRO A 25 -35.47 12.23 34.54
N LEU A 26 -34.66 11.18 34.69
CA LEU A 26 -34.80 10.22 35.80
C LEU A 26 -33.58 10.27 36.70
N ALA A 27 -33.86 10.54 37.97
CA ALA A 27 -32.93 10.53 39.07
C ALA A 27 -32.32 9.15 39.29
N HIS A 28 -31.00 9.10 39.49
CA HIS A 28 -30.35 7.99 40.18
C HIS A 28 -29.41 8.51 41.26
N ASP A 29 -29.84 8.25 42.49
CA ASP A 29 -29.04 8.16 43.71
C ASP A 29 -28.20 6.87 43.67
N GLY A 30 -26.98 6.92 44.21
CA GLY A 30 -26.07 5.78 44.22
C GLY A 30 -24.60 6.16 44.30
N SER A 31 -24.19 6.65 45.46
CA SER A 31 -22.79 6.83 45.86
C SER A 31 -22.00 5.51 45.80
N SER A 32 -20.86 5.55 45.12
CA SER A 32 -19.71 4.71 45.46
C SER A 32 -18.44 5.51 45.22
N GLU A 33 -17.75 5.81 46.32
CA GLU A 33 -16.43 6.43 46.35
C GLU A 33 -15.42 5.44 45.77
N VAL A 34 -14.74 5.85 44.70
CA VAL A 34 -13.51 5.20 44.24
C VAL A 34 -12.38 6.20 44.49
N ASP A 35 -11.60 5.92 45.52
CA ASP A 35 -10.30 6.54 45.77
C ASP A 35 -9.37 6.25 44.58
N LEU A 36 -9.07 7.28 43.80
CA LEU A 36 -7.93 7.31 42.88
C LEU A 36 -6.89 8.29 43.44
N ASP A 37 -5.91 7.70 44.11
CA ASP A 37 -4.67 8.29 44.56
C ASP A 37 -3.83 8.70 43.33
N ALA A 38 -4.04 9.92 42.84
CA ALA A 38 -3.22 10.54 41.82
C ALA A 38 -2.00 11.19 42.47
N GLY A 39 -0.92 10.42 42.52
CA GLY A 39 0.42 10.91 42.86
C GLY A 39 0.81 12.07 41.95
N ILE A 40 0.90 13.25 42.57
CA ILE A 40 1.48 14.47 42.04
C ILE A 40 2.95 14.19 41.71
N VAL A 41 3.32 14.31 40.43
CA VAL A 41 4.71 14.38 40.01
C VAL A 41 4.98 15.80 39.54
N ASP A 42 6.06 16.35 40.09
CA ASP A 42 6.50 17.74 40.04
C ASP A 42 6.54 18.36 38.63
N SER A 43 6.14 19.63 38.60
CA SER A 43 6.31 20.54 37.47
C SER A 43 7.80 20.80 37.20
N PRO A 44 8.27 20.82 35.95
CA PRO A 44 9.52 21.49 35.63
C PRO A 44 9.27 22.99 35.44
N THR A 45 10.13 23.76 36.12
CA THR A 45 10.33 25.20 35.97
C THR A 45 10.66 25.62 34.53
N PRO A 46 10.33 26.86 34.12
CA PRO A 46 10.62 27.37 32.79
C PRO A 46 12.12 27.60 32.62
N LEU A 47 12.71 26.99 31.59
CA LEU A 47 14.04 27.34 31.11
C LEU A 47 13.90 28.21 29.87
N ASP A 48 14.46 29.41 29.98
CA ASP A 48 14.86 30.28 28.88
C ASP A 48 15.60 29.48 27.81
N ARG A 49 15.07 29.47 26.58
CA ARG A 49 15.84 29.26 25.36
C ARG A 49 15.21 30.03 24.21
N ASP A 50 15.66 31.27 24.05
CA ASP A 50 15.79 31.87 22.74
C ASP A 50 16.79 31.02 21.94
N ALA A 51 16.27 30.18 21.05
CA ALA A 51 17.04 29.55 19.99
C ALA A 51 16.38 29.95 18.68
N GLU A 52 16.94 30.99 18.06
CA GLU A 52 16.72 31.30 16.65
C GLU A 52 16.99 30.05 15.83
N TYR A 53 15.95 29.56 15.15
CA TYR A 53 16.06 28.50 14.17
C TYR A 53 16.58 29.14 12.87
N ASP A 54 17.91 29.12 12.71
CA ASP A 54 18.61 29.57 11.51
C ASP A 54 18.45 28.50 10.41
N SER A 55 17.55 28.73 9.46
CA SER A 55 17.39 27.94 8.25
C SER A 55 18.44 28.34 7.21
N GLY A 56 19.70 28.01 7.49
CA GLY A 56 20.85 28.21 6.60
C GLY A 56 21.42 26.89 6.09
N PHE A 57 20.77 26.27 5.11
CA PHE A 57 21.38 25.17 4.35
C PHE A 57 22.29 25.77 3.26
N GLU A 58 23.51 26.17 3.64
CA GLU A 58 24.56 26.50 2.68
C GLU A 58 25.21 25.22 2.16
N ALA A 59 25.01 24.94 0.86
CA ALA A 59 25.71 23.89 0.15
C ALA A 59 27.19 24.28 -0.02
N ASP A 60 28.05 23.70 0.82
CA ASP A 60 29.49 23.88 0.75
C ASP A 60 30.06 23.04 -0.42
N ALA A 61 30.14 23.67 -1.60
CA ALA A 61 30.85 23.15 -2.75
C ALA A 61 32.36 23.20 -2.51
N ARG A 62 32.97 22.10 -2.09
CA ARG A 62 34.43 21.92 -2.12
C ARG A 62 34.80 20.66 -2.87
N GLY A 63 35.48 20.90 -3.99
CA GLY A 63 35.91 19.90 -4.95
C GLY A 63 36.89 18.88 -4.40
N ALA A 64 36.70 17.65 -4.87
CA ALA A 64 37.75 16.64 -4.92
C ALA A 64 38.05 16.36 -6.39
N ASP A 65 39.13 16.97 -6.87
CA ASP A 65 39.83 16.58 -8.08
C ASP A 65 40.50 15.21 -7.81
N ALA A 66 39.96 14.15 -8.40
CA ALA A 66 40.59 12.83 -8.43
C ALA A 66 40.32 12.17 -9.78
N SER A 67 40.92 12.74 -10.84
CA SER A 67 41.00 12.10 -12.15
C SER A 67 42.05 10.99 -12.11
N GLY A 68 41.65 9.77 -11.74
CA GLY A 68 42.40 8.55 -12.01
C GLY A 68 41.84 7.86 -13.26
N PRO A 69 42.68 7.41 -14.21
CA PRO A 69 42.19 6.67 -15.38
C PRO A 69 41.73 5.28 -14.93
N ILE A 70 40.43 5.04 -14.98
CA ILE A 70 39.86 3.70 -14.84
C ILE A 70 39.90 3.08 -16.24
N ASP A 71 40.79 2.10 -16.43
CA ASP A 71 40.82 1.25 -17.62
C ASP A 71 39.55 0.39 -17.63
N SER A 72 38.54 0.85 -18.37
CA SER A 72 37.33 0.10 -18.67
C SER A 72 37.66 -1.02 -19.65
N ALA A 73 37.87 -2.24 -19.14
CA ALA A 73 37.82 -3.43 -19.97
C ALA A 73 36.42 -3.54 -20.63
N PRO A 74 36.31 -3.93 -21.91
CA PRO A 74 35.02 -4.10 -22.56
C PRO A 74 34.30 -5.29 -21.90
N MET A 75 33.21 -4.98 -21.17
CA MET A 75 32.20 -5.98 -20.82
C MET A 75 31.60 -6.46 -22.14
N ASP A 76 31.87 -7.73 -22.46
CA ASP A 76 31.25 -8.48 -23.53
C ASP A 76 29.75 -8.53 -23.25
N GLY A 77 29.00 -7.68 -23.96
CA GLY A 77 27.55 -7.61 -23.91
C GLY A 77 26.98 -8.81 -24.65
N SER A 78 27.07 -10.00 -24.04
CA SER A 78 26.25 -11.14 -24.43
C SER A 78 24.80 -10.72 -24.26
N GLU A 79 24.19 -10.31 -25.37
CA GLU A 79 22.76 -10.09 -25.53
C GLU A 79 22.05 -11.30 -24.92
N LEU A 80 21.44 -11.10 -23.76
CA LEU A 80 20.35 -11.95 -23.31
C LEU A 80 19.26 -11.79 -24.38
N ASP A 81 19.25 -12.72 -25.32
CA ASP A 81 18.18 -12.93 -26.29
C ASP A 81 16.89 -13.23 -25.53
N SER A 82 16.25 -12.18 -25.03
CA SER A 82 14.88 -12.18 -24.56
C SER A 82 13.98 -12.21 -25.78
N GLY A 83 14.08 -13.28 -26.57
CA GLY A 83 13.12 -13.59 -27.61
C GLY A 83 11.71 -13.46 -27.03
N PRO A 84 10.71 -13.06 -27.82
CA PRO A 84 9.34 -12.85 -27.34
C PRO A 84 8.87 -14.13 -26.65
N SER A 85 8.84 -14.06 -25.33
CA SER A 85 8.38 -15.14 -24.47
C SER A 85 6.94 -15.42 -24.88
N ASP A 86 6.70 -16.57 -25.50
CA ASP A 86 5.40 -17.12 -25.91
C ASP A 86 4.56 -17.51 -24.68
N ARG A 87 4.57 -16.66 -23.65
CA ARG A 87 3.65 -16.72 -22.52
C ARG A 87 2.28 -16.45 -23.10
N GLY A 88 1.38 -17.41 -22.95
CA GLY A 88 -0.03 -17.24 -23.29
C GLY A 88 -0.61 -15.98 -22.61
N PRO A 89 -1.84 -15.58 -22.98
CA PRO A 89 -2.50 -14.47 -22.32
C PRO A 89 -2.45 -14.68 -20.80
N GLY A 90 -1.89 -13.72 -20.08
CA GLY A 90 -1.76 -13.78 -18.62
C GLY A 90 -3.11 -13.95 -17.92
N PRO A 91 -3.13 -14.10 -16.58
CA PRO A 91 -4.36 -14.28 -15.84
C PRO A 91 -5.34 -13.14 -16.14
N LEU A 92 -6.60 -13.50 -16.34
CA LEU A 92 -7.67 -12.53 -16.61
C LEU A 92 -8.30 -12.10 -15.29
N SER A 93 -8.49 -10.81 -15.10
CA SER A 93 -9.16 -10.26 -13.93
C SER A 93 -10.52 -9.64 -14.31
N GLU A 94 -11.50 -9.80 -13.42
CA GLU A 94 -12.83 -9.20 -13.57
C GLU A 94 -13.31 -8.60 -12.25
N ALA A 95 -14.07 -7.51 -12.33
CA ALA A 95 -14.69 -6.90 -11.16
C ALA A 95 -15.89 -7.74 -10.70
N LEU A 96 -16.02 -7.92 -9.38
CA LEU A 96 -17.16 -8.61 -8.79
C LEU A 96 -18.29 -7.62 -8.46
N PRO A 97 -19.58 -8.01 -8.62
CA PRO A 97 -20.71 -7.15 -8.26
C PRO A 97 -20.74 -6.74 -6.78
N SER A 98 -20.16 -7.55 -5.91
CA SER A 98 -20.02 -7.30 -4.46
C SER A 98 -18.89 -6.34 -4.10
N GLY A 99 -18.12 -5.86 -5.08
CA GLY A 99 -16.78 -5.30 -4.87
C GLY A 99 -15.71 -6.39 -4.89
N GLY A 100 -14.46 -5.98 -5.10
CA GLY A 100 -13.31 -6.87 -5.27
C GLY A 100 -13.09 -7.36 -6.70
N ILE A 101 -12.14 -8.30 -6.85
CA ILE A 101 -11.67 -8.82 -8.13
C ILE A 101 -11.69 -10.36 -8.09
N ARG A 102 -12.12 -10.99 -9.17
CA ARG A 102 -11.84 -12.41 -9.45
C ARG A 102 -10.69 -12.51 -10.44
N ILE A 103 -9.68 -13.30 -10.08
CA ILE A 103 -8.53 -13.63 -10.93
C ILE A 103 -8.77 -15.03 -11.47
N ARG A 104 -8.76 -15.17 -12.80
CA ARG A 104 -9.08 -16.43 -13.49
C ARG A 104 -7.85 -17.06 -14.11
N GLY A 105 -7.88 -18.39 -14.16
CA GLY A 105 -6.91 -19.17 -14.91
C GLY A 105 -5.51 -19.18 -14.30
N MET A 106 -5.41 -19.02 -12.98
CA MET A 106 -4.15 -19.15 -12.27
C MET A 106 -3.58 -20.57 -12.40
N SER A 107 -2.25 -20.67 -12.37
CA SER A 107 -1.57 -21.94 -12.18
C SER A 107 -2.01 -22.62 -10.87
N THR A 108 -1.73 -23.92 -10.74
CA THR A 108 -2.17 -24.66 -9.55
C THR A 108 -1.27 -24.28 -8.38
N PRO A 109 -1.82 -23.71 -7.29
CA PRO A 109 -1.01 -23.15 -6.20
C PRO A 109 -0.22 -24.21 -5.45
N LEU A 110 -0.82 -25.40 -5.27
CA LEU A 110 -0.30 -26.42 -4.37
C LEU A 110 0.58 -27.44 -5.08
N THR A 111 1.76 -27.70 -4.52
CA THR A 111 2.55 -28.88 -4.83
C THR A 111 1.87 -30.10 -4.19
N ARG A 112 1.26 -30.98 -4.99
CA ARG A 112 0.70 -32.25 -4.45
C ARG A 112 1.78 -33.23 -4.00
N ASP A 113 3.02 -33.01 -4.44
CA ASP A 113 4.20 -33.78 -4.08
C ASP A 113 5.35 -32.79 -3.83
N ALA A 114 5.85 -32.73 -2.58
CA ALA A 114 6.96 -31.90 -2.10
C ALA A 114 8.34 -32.26 -2.71
N THR A 115 8.35 -32.72 -3.97
CA THR A 115 9.55 -33.12 -4.71
C THR A 115 9.79 -32.26 -5.94
N THR A 116 8.99 -31.22 -6.15
CA THR A 116 9.18 -30.28 -7.24
C THR A 116 10.03 -29.11 -6.77
N ALA A 117 11.15 -28.87 -7.46
CA ALA A 117 12.10 -27.77 -7.24
C ALA A 117 11.52 -26.37 -7.55
N SER A 118 10.25 -26.14 -7.23
CA SER A 118 9.43 -25.00 -7.63
C SER A 118 8.74 -24.29 -6.47
N ASP A 119 8.87 -24.81 -5.25
CA ASP A 119 8.41 -24.26 -3.98
C ASP A 119 9.66 -24.30 -3.10
N PHE A 120 10.47 -23.24 -3.20
CA PHE A 120 11.83 -23.25 -2.63
C PHE A 120 11.82 -23.08 -1.11
N ASP A 121 10.76 -22.46 -0.58
CA ASP A 121 10.60 -22.14 0.83
C ASP A 121 9.72 -23.13 1.61
N GLU A 122 9.15 -24.12 0.91
CA GLU A 122 8.33 -25.20 1.44
C GLU A 122 7.08 -24.69 2.17
N ASP A 123 6.56 -23.53 1.76
CA ASP A 123 5.36 -22.91 2.34
C ASP A 123 4.05 -23.52 1.78
N GLY A 124 4.18 -24.36 0.75
CA GLY A 124 3.09 -25.06 0.07
C GLY A 124 2.58 -24.35 -1.17
N LEU A 125 3.14 -23.19 -1.53
CA LEU A 125 2.90 -22.47 -2.77
C LEU A 125 4.14 -22.57 -3.66
N THR A 126 3.94 -22.73 -4.97
CA THR A 126 5.09 -22.64 -5.88
C THR A 126 5.51 -21.19 -6.09
N ASP A 127 6.81 -20.89 -6.12
CA ASP A 127 7.38 -19.57 -6.42
C ASP A 127 6.78 -18.97 -7.72
N SER A 128 6.50 -19.81 -8.72
CA SER A 128 5.86 -19.39 -9.97
C SER A 128 4.41 -18.91 -9.79
N PHE A 129 3.65 -19.56 -8.90
CA PHE A 129 2.29 -19.16 -8.57
C PHE A 129 2.30 -17.82 -7.83
N GLU A 130 3.22 -17.63 -6.88
CA GLU A 130 3.38 -16.37 -6.17
C GLU A 130 3.69 -15.21 -7.14
N ALA A 131 4.64 -15.42 -8.05
CA ALA A 131 5.02 -14.43 -9.04
C ALA A 131 3.86 -14.09 -9.99
N GLU A 132 3.11 -15.10 -10.46
CA GLU A 132 1.90 -14.89 -11.25
C GLU A 132 0.83 -14.11 -10.48
N LEU A 133 0.66 -14.41 -9.18
CA LEU A 133 -0.32 -13.75 -8.33
C LEU A 133 0.04 -12.28 -8.11
N LEU A 134 1.30 -11.99 -7.78
CA LEU A 134 1.76 -10.61 -7.60
C LEU A 134 1.65 -9.80 -8.91
N GLU A 135 1.91 -10.40 -10.07
CA GLU A 135 1.68 -9.76 -11.37
C GLU A 135 0.18 -9.43 -11.60
N ALA A 136 -0.70 -10.38 -11.27
CA ALA A 136 -2.15 -10.18 -11.36
C ALA A 136 -2.65 -9.11 -10.39
N LEU A 137 -1.99 -8.96 -9.24
CA LEU A 137 -2.33 -8.01 -8.18
C LEU A 137 -1.69 -6.64 -8.31
N ARG A 138 -0.87 -6.37 -9.34
CA ARG A 138 -0.29 -5.03 -9.53
C ARG A 138 -1.42 -3.99 -9.53
N PRO A 139 -1.37 -3.00 -8.62
CA PRO A 139 -2.39 -1.97 -8.55
C PRO A 139 -2.18 -0.91 -9.63
N VAL A 140 -3.22 -0.13 -9.91
CA VAL A 140 -3.07 1.19 -10.51
C VAL A 140 -2.88 2.19 -9.37
N LEU A 141 -1.77 2.91 -9.36
CA LEU A 141 -1.59 4.07 -8.51
C LEU A 141 -2.11 5.31 -9.25
N VAL A 142 -3.02 6.05 -8.61
CA VAL A 142 -3.56 7.31 -9.11
C VAL A 142 -2.82 8.45 -8.42
N ILE A 143 -1.72 8.89 -9.03
CA ILE A 143 -0.79 9.85 -8.41
C ILE A 143 -1.18 11.27 -8.81
N ALA A 144 -1.15 12.21 -7.86
CA ALA A 144 -1.40 13.61 -8.16
C ALA A 144 -0.40 14.13 -9.20
N PRO A 145 -0.83 14.87 -10.26
CA PRO A 145 0.09 15.32 -11.31
C PRO A 145 1.21 16.23 -10.82
N MET A 146 0.97 16.92 -9.70
CA MET A 146 1.92 17.83 -9.05
C MET A 146 2.75 17.13 -7.97
N ASP A 147 2.55 15.83 -7.75
CA ASP A 147 3.34 15.08 -6.78
C ASP A 147 4.81 15.10 -7.20
N PRO A 148 5.73 15.57 -6.34
CA PRO A 148 7.14 15.64 -6.69
C PRO A 148 7.72 14.29 -7.12
N ALA A 149 7.16 13.18 -6.62
CA ALA A 149 7.60 11.83 -6.93
C ALA A 149 7.58 11.50 -8.43
N LEU A 150 6.71 12.17 -9.21
CA LEU A 150 6.62 11.99 -10.66
C LEU A 150 7.74 12.72 -11.43
N THR A 151 8.43 13.67 -10.79
CA THR A 151 9.28 14.65 -11.51
C THR A 151 10.73 14.67 -11.06
N ASP A 152 11.02 14.28 -9.83
CA ASP A 152 12.37 14.32 -9.26
C ASP A 152 13.18 13.03 -9.50
N GLY A 153 12.59 12.04 -10.16
CA GLY A 153 13.19 10.73 -10.37
C GLY A 153 13.22 9.87 -9.11
N SER A 154 12.37 10.17 -8.11
CA SER A 154 12.13 9.29 -6.97
C SER A 154 11.71 7.90 -7.46
N ALA A 155 12.18 6.89 -6.75
CA ALA A 155 11.78 5.52 -7.01
C ALA A 155 10.42 5.26 -6.35
N ILE A 156 9.49 4.72 -7.14
CA ILE A 156 8.22 4.16 -6.68
C ILE A 156 8.25 2.68 -7.05
N GLN A 157 8.36 1.81 -6.06
CA GLN A 157 8.53 0.38 -6.29
C GLN A 157 7.68 -0.42 -5.33
N LEU A 158 7.16 -1.54 -5.82
CA LEU A 158 6.35 -2.43 -5.00
C LEU A 158 7.12 -3.71 -4.72
N VAL A 159 7.10 -4.12 -3.46
CA VAL A 159 7.71 -5.37 -2.98
C VAL A 159 6.61 -6.19 -2.31
N GLY A 160 6.42 -7.40 -2.79
CA GLY A 160 5.34 -8.29 -2.36
C GLY A 160 5.84 -9.54 -1.67
N ARG A 161 5.03 -10.07 -0.75
CA ARG A 161 5.15 -11.40 -0.18
C ARG A 161 3.81 -12.10 -0.34
N VAL A 162 3.83 -13.36 -0.75
CA VAL A 162 2.65 -14.23 -0.83
C VAL A 162 2.84 -15.37 0.15
N PHE A 163 1.78 -15.82 0.81
CA PHE A 163 1.83 -17.02 1.65
C PHE A 163 0.46 -17.67 1.78
N ALA A 164 0.44 -18.97 2.07
CA ALA A 164 -0.80 -19.70 2.37
C ALA A 164 -1.25 -19.45 3.83
N ALA A 165 -2.42 -18.84 4.00
CA ALA A 165 -3.04 -18.65 5.32
C ALA A 165 -3.87 -19.88 5.76
N SER A 166 -4.38 -20.66 4.81
CA SER A 166 -5.07 -21.92 5.03
C SER A 166 -4.97 -22.79 3.78
N SER A 167 -4.88 -24.12 3.93
CA SER A 167 -4.84 -25.05 2.80
C SER A 167 -6.19 -25.72 2.47
N ASP A 168 -7.14 -25.72 3.42
CA ASP A 168 -8.48 -26.32 3.23
C ASP A 168 -9.56 -25.57 4.03
N PRO A 169 -10.33 -24.64 3.39
CA PRO A 169 -10.16 -24.20 2.01
C PRO A 169 -8.83 -23.45 1.81
N LEU A 170 -8.34 -23.42 0.57
CA LEU A 170 -7.15 -22.63 0.25
C LEU A 170 -7.46 -21.13 0.39
N VAL A 171 -6.74 -20.48 1.29
CA VAL A 171 -6.71 -19.03 1.50
C VAL A 171 -5.27 -18.58 1.33
N VAL A 172 -5.06 -17.62 0.43
CA VAL A 172 -3.75 -17.04 0.14
C VAL A 172 -3.80 -15.57 0.54
N ARG A 173 -2.73 -15.07 1.15
CA ARG A 173 -2.57 -13.65 1.46
C ARG A 173 -1.40 -13.10 0.66
N ALA A 174 -1.56 -11.90 0.15
CA ALA A 174 -0.48 -11.14 -0.45
C ALA A 174 -0.35 -9.80 0.29
N LEU A 175 0.84 -9.54 0.82
CA LEU A 175 1.21 -8.28 1.47
C LEU A 175 2.16 -7.54 0.54
N VAL A 176 1.79 -6.32 0.13
CA VAL A 176 2.55 -5.55 -0.85
C VAL A 176 2.90 -4.19 -0.27
N MET A 177 4.19 -3.99 -0.01
CA MET A 177 4.76 -2.72 0.39
C MET A 177 4.90 -1.81 -0.85
N ILE A 178 4.50 -0.56 -0.71
CA ILE A 178 4.70 0.52 -1.67
C ILE A 178 5.81 1.40 -1.12
N GLY A 179 6.98 1.33 -1.76
CA GLY A 179 8.17 2.05 -1.35
C GLY A 179 8.26 3.37 -2.10
N TRP A 180 8.45 4.45 -1.34
CA TRP A 180 8.74 5.78 -1.82
C TRP A 180 10.12 6.19 -1.35
N ARG A 181 10.83 6.95 -2.18
CA ARG A 181 12.14 7.46 -1.80
C ARG A 181 12.06 8.56 -0.73
N GLU A 182 10.99 9.33 -0.70
CA GLU A 182 10.81 10.52 0.14
C GLU A 182 9.32 10.67 0.47
N ASP A 183 8.99 10.96 1.74
CA ASP A 183 7.74 11.63 2.15
C ASP A 183 8.04 13.13 2.22
N TYR A 184 7.41 13.94 1.35
CA TYR A 184 7.65 15.38 1.26
C TYR A 184 6.88 16.19 2.31
N GLY A 185 6.07 15.52 3.12
CA GLY A 185 5.26 16.08 4.18
C GLY A 185 4.25 17.12 3.71
N SER A 186 3.60 17.73 4.71
CA SER A 186 2.65 18.83 4.50
C SER A 186 2.93 19.98 5.47
N CYS A 187 2.85 21.22 4.97
CA CYS A 187 3.13 22.44 5.74
C CYS A 187 4.53 22.47 6.41
N GLY A 188 5.53 21.78 5.85
CA GLY A 188 6.86 21.69 6.44
C GLY A 188 6.92 20.82 7.70
N LEU A 189 5.89 20.01 7.93
CA LEU A 189 5.83 18.99 8.98
C LEU A 189 5.86 17.62 8.32
N THR A 190 6.26 16.61 9.09
CA THR A 190 6.24 15.18 8.75
C THR A 190 7.08 14.73 7.55
N ALA A 191 7.78 15.63 6.86
CA ALA A 191 8.67 15.22 5.77
C ALA A 191 9.82 14.34 6.30
N HIS A 192 10.12 13.26 5.60
CA HIS A 192 11.23 12.36 5.92
C HIS A 192 11.70 11.55 4.71
N HIS A 193 12.93 11.05 4.81
CA HIS A 193 13.49 10.14 3.83
C HIS A 193 12.85 8.77 3.94
N GLY A 194 12.50 8.20 2.78
CA GLY A 194 11.80 6.94 2.67
C GLY A 194 10.36 7.04 3.14
N ASP A 195 9.46 6.38 2.43
CA ASP A 195 8.15 6.05 2.97
C ASP A 195 7.77 4.62 2.58
N SER A 196 7.19 3.89 3.53
CA SER A 196 6.76 2.52 3.35
C SER A 196 5.30 2.45 3.70
N GLU A 197 4.45 2.48 2.68
CA GLU A 197 3.03 2.18 2.84
C GLU A 197 2.76 0.77 2.33
N ARG A 198 1.53 0.27 2.48
CA ARG A 198 1.18 -1.05 1.97
C ARG A 198 -0.28 -1.20 1.63
N PHE A 199 -0.56 -2.17 0.77
CA PHE A 199 -1.86 -2.80 0.71
C PHE A 199 -1.70 -4.30 0.90
N ALA A 200 -2.77 -4.94 1.33
CA ALA A 200 -2.82 -6.38 1.49
C ALA A 200 -4.12 -6.90 0.93
N VAL A 201 -4.10 -8.14 0.43
CA VAL A 201 -5.29 -8.82 -0.04
C VAL A 201 -5.34 -10.24 0.52
N GLU A 202 -6.54 -10.67 0.90
CA GLU A 202 -6.84 -12.07 1.18
C GLU A 202 -7.66 -12.61 0.01
N LEU A 203 -7.23 -13.75 -0.53
CA LEU A 203 -7.90 -14.43 -1.63
C LEU A 203 -8.32 -15.83 -1.19
N THR A 204 -9.55 -16.20 -1.54
CA THR A 204 -10.04 -17.57 -1.36
C THR A 204 -10.13 -18.25 -2.72
N ALA A 205 -9.64 -19.49 -2.80
CA ALA A 205 -9.81 -20.30 -4.00
C ALA A 205 -11.29 -20.63 -4.22
N SER A 206 -11.79 -20.38 -5.43
CA SER A 206 -13.12 -20.78 -5.84
C SER A 206 -13.07 -22.03 -6.74
N ALA A 207 -14.25 -22.57 -7.08
CA ALA A 207 -14.40 -23.85 -7.76
C ALA A 207 -14.03 -23.80 -9.26
N ALA A 208 -12.82 -23.38 -9.64
CA ALA A 208 -12.30 -23.45 -11.01
C ALA A 208 -10.80 -23.12 -11.17
N LYS A 209 -9.99 -23.11 -10.09
CA LYS A 209 -8.66 -22.45 -10.06
C LYS A 209 -8.72 -20.92 -10.19
N ASP A 210 -9.89 -20.36 -9.90
CA ASP A 210 -10.05 -18.91 -9.78
C ASP A 210 -9.76 -18.52 -8.33
N LEU A 211 -9.25 -17.32 -8.15
CA LEU A 211 -9.07 -16.69 -6.83
C LEU A 211 -10.01 -15.50 -6.75
N GLU A 212 -10.71 -15.37 -5.63
CA GLU A 212 -11.57 -14.22 -5.35
C GLU A 212 -10.99 -13.44 -4.18
N ILE A 213 -10.81 -12.13 -4.36
CA ILE A 213 -10.43 -11.24 -3.27
C ILE A 213 -11.60 -11.16 -2.29
N THR A 214 -11.40 -11.62 -1.06
CA THR A 214 -12.40 -11.63 0.01
C THR A 214 -12.19 -10.51 1.02
N ARG A 215 -10.94 -10.04 1.18
CA ARG A 215 -10.59 -8.91 2.06
C ARG A 215 -9.49 -8.08 1.42
N ILE A 216 -9.53 -6.77 1.64
CA ILE A 216 -8.49 -5.81 1.23
C ILE A 216 -8.12 -5.00 2.46
N TYR A 217 -6.85 -4.70 2.63
CA TYR A 217 -6.38 -3.71 3.59
C TYR A 217 -5.53 -2.67 2.87
N THR A 218 -5.67 -1.40 3.27
CA THR A 218 -4.77 -0.31 2.85
C THR A 218 -4.21 0.37 4.08
N ALA A 219 -2.90 0.57 4.12
CA ALA A 219 -2.20 1.33 5.15
C ALA A 219 -2.19 2.81 4.81
N ALA A 220 -2.45 3.63 5.82
CA ALA A 220 -2.30 5.06 5.77
C ALA A 220 -1.92 5.53 7.17
N HIS A 221 -0.73 6.09 7.35
CA HIS A 221 -0.21 6.46 8.69
C HIS A 221 -0.12 5.28 9.66
N GLU A 222 0.09 4.07 9.14
CA GLU A 222 0.01 2.82 9.89
C GLU A 222 0.95 2.81 11.11
N GLY A 223 0.43 2.45 12.28
CA GLY A 223 1.20 2.36 13.53
C GLY A 223 1.47 3.71 14.20
N THR A 224 0.96 4.82 13.66
CA THR A 224 1.08 6.15 14.28
C THR A 224 -0.17 6.53 15.08
N VAL A 225 -0.12 7.63 15.83
CA VAL A 225 -1.32 8.17 16.53
C VAL A 225 -2.41 8.65 15.57
N THR A 226 -2.08 8.78 14.29
CA THR A 226 -2.97 9.21 13.22
C THR A 226 -3.31 8.09 12.25
N ASP A 227 -3.12 6.83 12.65
CA ASP A 227 -3.41 5.65 11.83
C ASP A 227 -4.82 5.69 11.22
N ARG A 228 -4.86 5.57 9.89
CA ARG A 228 -6.04 5.53 9.02
C ARG A 228 -6.09 4.23 8.20
N GLY A 229 -5.29 3.24 8.54
CA GLY A 229 -5.35 1.91 7.96
C GLY A 229 -6.76 1.34 8.04
N ARG A 230 -7.21 0.69 6.96
CA ARG A 230 -8.58 0.20 6.87
C ARG A 230 -8.65 -1.16 6.21
N LEU A 231 -9.38 -2.04 6.88
CA LEU A 231 -9.82 -3.34 6.37
C LEU A 231 -11.18 -3.20 5.67
N PHE A 232 -11.29 -3.78 4.49
CA PHE A 232 -12.49 -3.88 3.66
C PHE A 232 -12.86 -5.34 3.49
N GLU A 233 -14.09 -5.70 3.85
CA GLU A 233 -14.61 -7.07 3.75
C GLU A 233 -16.13 -7.06 3.56
N GLY A 234 -16.67 -8.14 2.98
CA GLY A 234 -18.10 -8.25 2.70
C GLY A 234 -18.62 -7.05 1.88
N PRO A 235 -19.72 -6.39 2.30
CA PRO A 235 -20.23 -5.20 1.62
C PRO A 235 -19.24 -4.02 1.56
N GLY A 236 -18.27 -3.95 2.47
CA GLY A 236 -17.26 -2.90 2.50
C GLY A 236 -16.31 -2.93 1.31
N LEU A 237 -16.18 -4.08 0.62
CA LEU A 237 -15.40 -4.18 -0.62
C LEU A 237 -15.92 -3.24 -1.72
N ALA A 238 -17.20 -2.88 -1.69
CA ALA A 238 -17.78 -1.92 -2.64
C ALA A 238 -17.26 -0.47 -2.46
N GLU A 239 -16.61 -0.17 -1.33
CA GLU A 239 -15.92 1.12 -1.12
C GLU A 239 -14.54 1.18 -1.78
N THR A 240 -13.99 0.03 -2.20
CA THR A 240 -12.73 -0.02 -2.95
C THR A 240 -12.96 0.28 -4.42
N VAL A 241 -12.02 1.01 -5.04
CA VAL A 241 -12.11 1.31 -6.47
C VAL A 241 -11.40 0.24 -7.28
N VAL A 242 -12.12 -0.31 -8.23
CA VAL A 242 -11.60 -1.28 -9.20
C VAL A 242 -11.84 -0.70 -10.60
N GLY A 243 -10.81 -0.68 -11.44
CA GLY A 243 -10.89 -0.10 -12.77
C GLY A 243 -9.98 -0.82 -13.77
N SER A 244 -10.22 -0.61 -15.06
CA SER A 244 -9.35 -1.13 -16.11
C SER A 244 -8.05 -0.33 -16.18
N ASP A 245 -6.92 -1.02 -16.13
CA ASP A 245 -5.60 -0.53 -16.52
C ASP A 245 -5.69 0.09 -17.93
N PRO A 246 -5.38 1.39 -18.08
CA PRO A 246 -5.48 2.06 -19.38
C PRO A 246 -4.60 1.44 -20.47
N SER A 247 -3.49 0.79 -20.08
CA SER A 247 -2.51 0.24 -21.01
C SER A 247 -2.86 -1.16 -21.51
N SER A 248 -3.46 -1.99 -20.64
CA SER A 248 -3.72 -3.41 -20.92
C SER A 248 -5.20 -3.77 -20.97
N GLY A 249 -6.08 -2.93 -20.42
CA GLY A 249 -7.50 -3.21 -20.22
C GLY A 249 -7.80 -4.12 -19.02
N THR A 250 -6.77 -4.71 -18.40
CA THR A 250 -6.87 -5.61 -17.24
C THR A 250 -7.53 -4.90 -16.06
N VAL A 251 -8.47 -5.56 -15.39
CA VAL A 251 -9.13 -5.01 -14.19
C VAL A 251 -8.16 -5.07 -13.00
N ARG A 252 -7.93 -3.95 -12.33
CA ARG A 252 -6.96 -3.83 -11.23
C ARG A 252 -7.58 -3.07 -10.05
N LEU A 253 -7.02 -3.29 -8.86
CA LEU A 253 -7.27 -2.43 -7.70
C LEU A 253 -6.66 -1.06 -7.97
N TRP A 254 -7.42 0.00 -7.71
CA TRP A 254 -6.93 1.36 -7.81
C TRP A 254 -6.64 1.87 -6.40
N LEU A 255 -5.44 2.40 -6.22
CA LEU A 255 -4.96 2.98 -4.97
C LEU A 255 -4.69 4.45 -5.18
N PHE A 256 -4.99 5.24 -4.16
CA PHE A 256 -4.91 6.69 -4.17
C PHE A 256 -3.91 7.12 -3.08
N PRO A 257 -2.60 7.15 -3.39
CA PRO A 257 -1.62 7.76 -2.51
C PRO A 257 -1.95 9.23 -2.33
N SER A 258 -1.86 9.74 -1.10
CA SER A 258 -1.98 11.16 -0.87
C SER A 258 -0.80 11.93 -1.46
N GLU A 259 -1.10 13.09 -2.03
CA GLU A 259 -0.11 13.99 -2.58
C GLU A 259 0.92 14.32 -1.49
N ARG A 260 2.21 14.16 -1.84
CA ARG A 260 3.40 14.45 -1.00
C ARG A 260 3.63 13.56 0.21
N LYS A 261 2.58 13.04 0.87
CA LYS A 261 2.68 12.22 2.09
C LYS A 261 2.57 10.72 1.82
N HIS A 262 2.02 10.37 0.66
CA HIS A 262 1.96 9.01 0.12
C HIS A 262 1.20 7.95 0.94
N ALA A 263 0.50 8.36 2.00
CA ALA A 263 -0.49 7.54 2.69
C ALA A 263 -1.49 6.94 1.69
N THR A 264 -1.71 5.63 1.75
CA THR A 264 -2.37 4.89 0.67
C THR A 264 -3.84 4.60 0.97
N TYR A 265 -4.74 5.06 0.11
CA TYR A 265 -6.18 4.89 0.29
C TYR A 265 -6.83 4.06 -0.81
N ALA A 266 -7.91 3.35 -0.47
CA ALA A 266 -8.72 2.59 -1.43
C ALA A 266 -9.69 3.45 -2.26
N SER A 267 -9.90 4.73 -1.87
CA SER A 267 -10.70 5.69 -2.62
C SER A 267 -10.34 7.14 -2.27
N VAL A 268 -10.62 8.08 -3.19
CA VAL A 268 -10.44 9.53 -2.97
C VAL A 268 -11.25 10.02 -1.77
N ALA A 269 -12.47 9.51 -1.57
CA ALA A 269 -13.32 9.91 -0.45
C ALA A 269 -12.68 9.60 0.92
N LEU A 270 -11.95 8.49 1.04
CA LEU A 270 -11.25 8.13 2.27
C LEU A 270 -10.02 9.01 2.49
N CYS A 271 -9.28 9.30 1.42
CA CYS A 271 -8.15 10.21 1.45
C CYS A 271 -8.57 11.61 1.91
N GLU A 272 -9.49 12.25 1.19
CA GLU A 272 -9.96 13.61 1.49
C GLU A 272 -10.64 13.73 2.86
N GLY A 273 -11.13 12.61 3.42
CA GLY A 273 -11.75 12.52 4.73
C GLY A 273 -10.79 12.22 5.89
N ALA A 274 -9.50 11.96 5.63
CA ALA A 274 -8.56 11.47 6.64
C ALA A 274 -8.26 12.49 7.75
N PHE A 275 -8.13 13.78 7.41
CA PHE A 275 -7.88 14.85 8.39
C PHE A 275 -8.65 16.13 8.06
N VAL A 276 -9.15 16.77 9.13
CA VAL A 276 -9.89 18.03 9.05
C VAL A 276 -8.97 19.25 9.13
N LEU A 277 -7.79 19.10 9.75
CA LEU A 277 -6.84 20.20 9.89
C LEU A 277 -6.19 20.51 8.53
N PRO A 278 -6.29 21.75 8.00
CA PRO A 278 -5.83 22.07 6.65
C PRO A 278 -4.38 21.67 6.36
N CYS A 279 -3.49 21.75 7.34
CA CYS A 279 -2.08 21.39 7.17
C CYS A 279 -1.77 19.89 7.23
N LEU A 280 -2.68 19.09 7.79
CA LEU A 280 -2.55 17.63 7.82
C LEU A 280 -3.53 16.97 6.85
N ARG A 281 -4.30 17.75 6.12
CA ARG A 281 -5.28 17.25 5.16
C ARG A 281 -4.55 16.47 4.08
N GLU A 282 -4.98 15.24 3.87
CA GLU A 282 -4.56 14.46 2.71
C GLU A 282 -5.33 14.97 1.50
N THR A 283 -4.63 15.08 0.37
CA THR A 283 -5.23 15.42 -0.92
C THR A 283 -4.89 14.31 -1.89
N CYS A 284 -5.87 13.78 -2.60
CA CYS A 284 -5.65 12.74 -3.60
C CYS A 284 -6.20 13.19 -4.95
N ALA A 285 -5.50 12.82 -6.03
CA ALA A 285 -6.07 12.94 -7.36
C ALA A 285 -7.11 11.84 -7.60
N ASP A 286 -8.15 12.19 -8.33
CA ASP A 286 -9.08 11.21 -8.89
C ASP A 286 -8.58 10.71 -10.26
N GLU A 287 -9.29 9.75 -10.85
CA GLU A 287 -8.91 9.17 -12.13
C GLU A 287 -8.99 10.12 -13.33
N SER A 288 -9.72 11.22 -13.19
CA SER A 288 -9.88 12.22 -14.26
C SER A 288 -8.73 13.23 -14.27
N THR A 289 -8.03 13.35 -13.14
CA THR A 289 -6.97 14.34 -12.92
C THR A 289 -5.62 13.69 -12.68
N GLY A 290 -5.56 12.46 -12.16
CA GLY A 290 -4.35 11.76 -11.76
C GLY A 290 -3.52 11.20 -12.91
N VAL A 291 -2.23 11.00 -12.63
CA VAL A 291 -1.33 10.21 -13.46
C VAL A 291 -1.44 8.74 -13.04
N LEU A 292 -1.85 7.90 -13.98
CA LEU A 292 -2.08 6.48 -13.75
C LEU A 292 -0.78 5.70 -13.98
N VAL A 293 -0.28 5.07 -12.92
CA VAL A 293 0.96 4.26 -12.95
C VAL A 293 0.64 2.83 -12.53
N VAL A 294 1.25 1.84 -13.18
CA VAL A 294 1.11 0.42 -12.81
C VAL A 294 2.50 -0.14 -12.53
N PRO A 295 3.07 0.05 -11.34
CA PRO A 295 4.40 -0.48 -11.03
C PRO A 295 4.41 -2.02 -11.08
N PRO A 296 5.53 -2.66 -11.43
CA PRO A 296 5.71 -4.09 -11.16
C PRO A 296 5.78 -4.34 -9.66
N VAL A 297 5.36 -5.53 -9.22
CA VAL A 297 5.54 -6.00 -7.85
C VAL A 297 6.62 -7.06 -7.84
N THR A 298 7.71 -6.83 -7.10
CA THR A 298 8.82 -7.78 -7.00
C THR A 298 8.56 -8.74 -5.84
N ASN A 299 8.65 -10.05 -6.08
CA ASN A 299 8.49 -11.05 -5.02
C ASN A 299 9.72 -11.02 -4.09
N ALA A 300 9.50 -10.76 -2.81
CA ALA A 300 10.54 -10.84 -1.79
C ALA A 300 10.81 -12.28 -1.32
N GLY A 301 9.89 -13.20 -1.56
CA GLY A 301 9.85 -14.53 -0.97
C GLY A 301 9.56 -14.45 0.52
N GLU A 302 10.26 -15.26 1.31
CA GLU A 302 10.11 -15.36 2.75
C GLU A 302 11.38 -14.91 3.50
N ASP A 303 11.28 -14.49 4.76
CA ASP A 303 12.43 -13.99 5.54
C ASP A 303 13.56 -15.04 5.62
N THR A 304 13.20 -16.32 5.72
CA THR A 304 14.16 -17.43 5.74
C THR A 304 14.54 -17.96 4.36
N HIS A 305 13.80 -17.57 3.31
CA HIS A 305 13.95 -18.06 1.94
C HIS A 305 13.74 -16.90 0.95
N ARG A 306 14.68 -15.97 0.97
CA ARG A 306 14.57 -14.66 0.31
C ARG A 306 14.78 -14.81 -1.20
N GLN A 307 13.82 -14.32 -1.98
CA GLN A 307 13.99 -14.13 -3.43
C GLN A 307 14.57 -12.75 -3.74
N LEU A 308 14.23 -11.75 -2.93
CA LEU A 308 14.81 -10.41 -2.94
C LEU A 308 15.20 -10.04 -1.51
N ASP A 309 16.40 -9.48 -1.34
CA ASP A 309 16.81 -8.88 -0.07
C ASP A 309 17.29 -7.45 -0.29
N ALA A 310 18.41 -7.27 -1.01
CA ALA A 310 18.92 -5.96 -1.37
C ALA A 310 17.99 -5.23 -2.34
N LEU A 311 17.65 -3.97 -2.03
CA LEU A 311 16.72 -3.14 -2.81
C LEU A 311 17.43 -2.15 -3.76
N ASP A 312 18.76 -2.24 -3.88
CA ASP A 312 19.56 -1.35 -4.74
C ASP A 312 19.08 -1.36 -6.19
N ALA A 313 18.76 -2.54 -6.72
CA ALA A 313 18.29 -2.71 -8.09
C ALA A 313 16.90 -2.10 -8.33
N LEU A 314 16.12 -1.87 -7.26
CA LEU A 314 14.83 -1.18 -7.31
C LEU A 314 14.99 0.34 -7.17
N GLY A 315 16.19 0.85 -6.90
CA GLY A 315 16.44 2.27 -6.72
C GLY A 315 16.44 2.74 -5.26
N PHE A 316 16.53 1.80 -4.32
CA PHE A 316 16.69 2.07 -2.89
C PHE A 316 18.07 1.58 -2.41
N PRO A 317 19.16 2.30 -2.74
CA PRO A 317 20.52 1.84 -2.45
C PRO A 317 20.76 1.66 -0.94
N GLY A 318 21.31 0.50 -0.57
CA GLY A 318 21.60 0.16 0.83
C GLY A 318 20.37 -0.27 1.67
N GLU A 319 19.16 -0.26 1.11
CA GLU A 319 17.96 -0.76 1.78
C GLU A 319 17.79 -2.27 1.58
N THR A 320 17.06 -2.91 2.50
CA THR A 320 16.81 -4.37 2.46
C THR A 320 15.35 -4.71 2.75
N ALA A 321 14.78 -5.69 2.05
CA ALA A 321 13.41 -6.16 2.28
C ALA A 321 13.24 -6.82 3.66
N TRP A 322 14.28 -7.51 4.14
CA TRP A 322 14.21 -8.35 5.34
C TRP A 322 15.10 -7.87 6.48
N GLY A 323 15.65 -6.66 6.36
CA GLY A 323 16.36 -6.00 7.45
C GLY A 323 15.40 -5.43 8.49
N THR A 324 15.91 -5.20 9.70
CA THR A 324 15.19 -4.53 10.79
C THR A 324 15.53 -3.04 10.88
N ALA A 325 16.26 -2.50 9.91
CA ALA A 325 16.58 -1.09 9.86
C ALA A 325 15.39 -0.31 9.29
N ASP A 326 15.20 0.92 9.76
CA ASP A 326 14.21 1.85 9.23
C ASP A 326 14.46 2.06 7.73
N PHE A 327 13.37 2.18 6.96
CA PHE A 327 13.43 2.35 5.51
C PHE A 327 13.58 3.83 5.15
N CYS A 328 14.76 4.22 4.67
CA CYS A 328 15.11 5.60 4.33
C CYS A 328 15.09 5.88 2.81
N GLY A 329 14.46 5.01 2.01
CA GLY A 329 14.40 5.18 0.55
C GLY A 329 15.78 5.20 -0.12
N GLY A 330 16.83 4.69 0.54
CA GLY A 330 18.21 4.75 0.07
C GLY A 330 18.87 6.13 0.15
N LEU A 331 18.28 7.07 0.90
CA LEU A 331 18.88 8.37 1.21
C LEU A 331 19.68 8.35 2.53
N GLY A 332 19.43 7.36 3.38
CA GLY A 332 19.98 7.26 4.74
C GLY A 332 19.47 8.37 5.66
N GLY A 333 20.09 8.53 6.82
CA GLY A 333 19.73 9.57 7.80
C GLY A 333 18.96 9.02 9.01
N SER A 334 18.13 9.86 9.61
CA SER A 334 17.33 9.54 10.80
C SER A 334 15.90 10.03 10.62
N GLY A 335 14.95 9.36 11.28
CA GLY A 335 13.52 9.72 11.20
C GLY A 335 12.86 9.15 9.95
N CYS A 336 13.32 7.99 9.49
CA CYS A 336 12.79 7.30 8.33
C CYS A 336 11.55 6.46 8.67
N ALA A 337 10.93 5.86 7.66
CA ALA A 337 9.77 5.00 7.83
C ALA A 337 10.12 3.66 8.51
N SER A 338 9.09 2.94 8.96
CA SER A 338 9.25 1.59 9.53
C SER A 338 9.99 0.65 8.57
N PRO A 339 10.69 -0.38 9.08
CA PRO A 339 11.35 -1.37 8.23
C PRO A 339 10.40 -2.01 7.21
N VAL A 340 10.89 -2.24 5.99
CA VAL A 340 10.15 -2.96 4.93
C VAL A 340 9.66 -4.31 5.43
N ARG A 341 10.50 -5.00 6.22
CA ARG A 341 10.17 -6.30 6.83
C ARG A 341 8.87 -6.26 7.62
N ASP A 342 8.61 -5.19 8.37
CA ASP A 342 7.40 -5.08 9.19
C ASP A 342 6.15 -5.01 8.31
N LYS A 343 6.25 -4.36 7.14
CA LYS A 343 5.17 -4.31 6.14
C LYS A 343 4.92 -5.66 5.47
N LEU A 344 5.94 -6.51 5.35
CA LEU A 344 5.83 -7.85 4.77
C LEU A 344 5.45 -8.94 5.79
N MET A 345 5.61 -8.68 7.08
CA MET A 345 5.40 -9.69 8.13
C MET A 345 4.18 -9.44 9.02
N SER A 346 3.77 -8.18 9.21
CA SER A 346 2.61 -7.85 10.06
C SER A 346 1.30 -8.16 9.32
N ASP A 347 0.60 -9.24 9.64
CA ASP A 347 -0.63 -9.57 8.92
C ASP A 347 -1.82 -8.70 9.36
N PRO A 348 -2.37 -7.80 8.52
CA PRO A 348 -3.48 -6.93 8.92
C PRO A 348 -4.83 -7.67 8.99
N PHE A 349 -4.88 -8.95 8.61
CA PHE A 349 -6.08 -9.77 8.64
C PHE A 349 -6.25 -10.54 9.95
N GLU A 350 -5.23 -10.53 10.81
CA GLU A 350 -5.22 -11.14 12.13
C GLU A 350 -5.10 -10.08 13.24
N PRO A 351 -5.91 -10.16 14.30
CA PRO A 351 -5.96 -9.16 15.37
C PRO A 351 -4.83 -9.25 16.41
#